data_AF-A0A958SZR9-F1
#
_entry.id   AF-A0A958SZR9-F1
#
_cell.length_a   1.000
_cell.length_b   1.000
_cell.length_c   1.000
_cell.angle_alpha   90.00
_cell.angle_beta   90.00
_cell.angle_gamma   90.00
#
_symmetry.space_group_name_H-M   'P 1'
#
loop_
_entity.id
_entity.type
_entity.pdbx_description
1 polymer ?
#
loop_
_entity_poly.entity_id
_entity_poly.type
_entity_poly.pdbx_seq_one_letter_code
_entity_poly.pdbx_strand_id
1 'polypeptide(L)'
;HILKVNDRRKSRGEVKVAHIMVSLQQDGKPNEKAEERIQDIYRKLQQGEDFESLAKQFSDDKSSAGKGGLLEPFSSGQLSSTEFEEQAFALKDVGAYSQPFKTQFGWHIVKLYEKNPVPTIEKLKPELESKVKRDSRSQLINESLIQDLKKKYQVTEDPKDLEYFKSIITRDYYKKSWQLPSNFNSEKPLVKIGDKQLSYGDF
;
A
#
# COMPACT_ATOMS: atom_id res chain seq x y z
N HIS A 1 -15.54 -8.01 14.16
CA HIS A 1 -16.02 -6.70 13.66
C HIS A 1 -17.30 -6.89 12.87
N ILE A 2 -18.31 -6.06 13.11
CA ILE A 2 -19.50 -5.95 12.26
C ILE A 2 -19.32 -4.67 11.45
N LEU A 3 -19.37 -4.78 10.12
CA LEU A 3 -19.23 -3.64 9.22
C LEU A 3 -20.62 -3.29 8.67
N LYS A 4 -21.05 -2.04 8.86
CA LYS A 4 -22.23 -1.47 8.19
C LYS A 4 -21.75 -0.65 6.99
N VAL A 5 -22.13 -1.08 5.79
CA VAL A 5 -21.85 -0.29 4.58
C VAL A 5 -22.85 0.85 4.52
N ASN A 6 -22.37 2.08 4.74
CA ASN A 6 -23.21 3.27 4.68
C ASN A 6 -23.42 3.74 3.23
N ASP A 7 -22.41 3.61 2.37
CA ASP A 7 -22.48 4.04 0.98
C ASP A 7 -21.44 3.31 0.11
N ARG A 8 -21.62 3.37 -1.23
CA ARG A 8 -20.69 2.86 -2.24
C ARG A 8 -20.58 3.86 -3.39
N ARG A 9 -19.36 4.29 -3.69
CA ARG A 9 -19.05 5.11 -4.87
C ARG A 9 -18.05 4.41 -5.79
N LYS A 10 -18.12 4.70 -7.09
CA LYS A 10 -17.06 4.30 -8.02
C LYS A 10 -15.76 4.99 -7.61
N SER A 11 -14.65 4.27 -7.65
CA SER A 11 -13.33 4.88 -7.42
C SER A 11 -13.06 5.92 -8.52
N ARG A 12 -12.48 7.05 -8.12
CA ARG A 12 -12.12 8.15 -9.03
C ARG A 12 -10.77 7.90 -9.73
N GLY A 13 -10.17 6.75 -9.48
CA GLY A 13 -8.82 6.43 -9.94
C GLY A 13 -7.76 6.98 -9.00
N GLU A 14 -6.58 7.20 -9.54
CA GLU A 14 -5.40 7.73 -8.86
C GLU A 14 -5.03 9.09 -9.47
N VAL A 15 -4.60 10.02 -8.64
CA VAL A 15 -4.06 11.31 -9.07
C VAL A 15 -2.67 11.53 -8.52
N LYS A 16 -1.84 12.20 -9.30
CA LYS A 16 -0.54 12.72 -8.87
C LYS A 16 -0.61 14.24 -8.90
N VAL A 17 -0.36 14.85 -7.76
CA VAL A 17 -0.51 16.30 -7.57
C VAL A 17 0.67 16.86 -6.80
N ALA A 18 0.89 18.17 -6.93
CA ALA A 18 1.66 18.92 -5.96
C ALA A 18 0.76 19.88 -5.20
N HIS A 19 1.16 20.27 -4.00
CA HIS A 19 0.46 21.29 -3.22
C HIS A 19 1.39 22.32 -2.59
N ILE A 20 0.83 23.50 -2.36
CA ILE A 20 1.39 24.52 -1.48
C ILE A 20 0.47 24.60 -0.28
N MET A 21 1.00 24.40 0.92
CA MET A 21 0.25 24.43 2.16
C MET A 21 0.73 25.60 3.03
N VAL A 22 -0.21 26.38 3.58
CA VAL A 22 0.07 27.32 4.67
C VAL A 22 -0.69 26.84 5.90
N SER A 23 0.04 26.52 6.96
CA SER A 23 -0.53 25.92 8.17
C SER A 23 -1.39 26.92 8.95
N LEU A 24 -2.50 26.44 9.53
CA LEU A 24 -3.31 27.22 10.48
C LEU A 24 -2.61 27.43 11.82
N GLN A 25 -1.51 26.72 12.06
CA GLN A 25 -0.66 26.91 13.24
C GLN A 25 0.78 27.20 12.83
N GLN A 26 1.38 28.20 13.45
CA GLN A 26 2.79 28.55 13.31
C GLN A 26 3.42 28.59 14.71
N ASP A 27 4.46 27.79 14.93
CA ASP A 27 5.15 27.66 16.22
C ASP A 27 4.21 27.39 17.41
N GLY A 28 3.18 26.56 17.17
CA GLY A 28 2.18 26.19 18.18
C GLY A 28 1.13 27.26 18.49
N LYS A 29 1.09 28.35 17.72
CA LYS A 29 0.09 29.43 17.86
C LYS A 29 -0.80 29.52 16.62
N PRO A 30 -2.05 30.00 16.74
CA PRO A 30 -2.90 30.27 15.58
C PRO A 30 -2.21 31.20 14.58
N ASN A 31 -2.21 30.82 13.31
CA ASN A 31 -1.72 31.63 12.20
C ASN A 31 -2.91 32.37 11.56
N GLU A 32 -3.22 33.55 12.09
CA GLU A 32 -4.32 34.39 11.60
C GLU A 32 -4.08 34.88 10.16
N LYS A 33 -2.82 34.92 9.72
CA LYS A 33 -2.41 35.35 8.38
C LYS A 33 -2.32 34.21 7.36
N ALA A 34 -2.74 32.99 7.73
CA ALA A 34 -2.63 31.83 6.84
C ALA A 34 -3.40 32.04 5.53
N GLU A 35 -4.59 32.65 5.61
CA GLU A 35 -5.43 32.96 4.46
C GLU A 35 -4.78 34.03 3.57
N GLU A 36 -4.34 35.15 4.16
CA GLU A 36 -3.66 36.22 3.42
C GLU A 36 -2.41 35.69 2.71
N ARG A 37 -1.59 34.88 3.39
CA ARG A 37 -0.38 34.28 2.82
C ARG A 37 -0.69 33.36 1.63
N ILE A 38 -1.70 32.49 1.72
CA ILE A 38 -2.03 31.62 0.58
C ILE A 38 -2.61 32.42 -0.59
N GLN A 39 -3.36 33.48 -0.32
CA GLN A 39 -3.90 34.37 -1.35
C GLN A 39 -2.78 35.12 -2.06
N ASP A 40 -1.76 35.57 -1.34
CA ASP A 40 -0.57 36.20 -1.91
C ASP A 40 0.18 35.25 -2.85
N ILE A 41 0.37 33.99 -2.44
CA ILE A 41 0.98 32.94 -3.27
C ILE A 41 0.13 32.68 -4.53
N TYR A 42 -1.20 32.64 -4.39
CA TYR A 42 -2.09 32.48 -5.53
C TYR A 42 -1.98 33.62 -6.54
N ARG A 43 -1.88 34.88 -6.07
CA ARG A 43 -1.66 36.03 -6.98
C ARG A 43 -0.33 35.91 -7.73
N LYS A 44 0.72 35.40 -7.09
CA LYS A 44 2.01 35.14 -7.73
C LYS A 44 1.91 34.07 -8.82
N LEU A 45 1.17 32.98 -8.56
CA LEU A 45 0.86 31.97 -9.58
C LEU A 45 0.12 32.57 -10.77
N GLN A 46 -0.84 33.46 -10.53
CA GLN A 46 -1.57 34.15 -11.59
C GLN A 46 -0.71 35.12 -12.41
N GLN A 47 0.39 35.61 -11.83
CA GLN A 47 1.39 36.44 -12.52
C GLN A 47 2.39 35.60 -13.34
N GLY A 48 2.29 34.27 -13.30
CA GLY A 48 3.15 33.35 -14.06
C GLY A 48 4.39 32.88 -13.29
N GLU A 49 4.47 33.09 -11.98
CA GLU A 49 5.53 32.47 -11.16
C GLU A 49 5.39 30.93 -11.15
N ASP A 50 6.53 30.24 -11.13
CA ASP A 50 6.60 28.78 -11.17
C ASP A 50 6.09 28.14 -9.86
N PHE A 51 5.19 27.16 -9.99
CA PHE A 51 4.52 26.54 -8.84
C PHE A 51 5.51 25.81 -7.93
N GLU A 52 6.43 25.07 -8.52
CA GLU A 52 7.44 24.28 -7.83
C GLU A 52 8.39 25.17 -7.02
N SER A 53 8.72 26.34 -7.56
CA SER A 53 9.53 27.36 -6.90
C SER A 53 8.79 28.01 -5.74
N LEU A 54 7.50 28.33 -5.90
CA LEU A 54 6.67 28.86 -4.81
C LEU A 54 6.43 27.81 -3.71
N ALA A 55 6.24 26.54 -4.07
CA ALA A 55 6.09 25.45 -3.12
C ALA A 55 7.35 25.27 -2.26
N LYS A 56 8.54 25.31 -2.87
CA LYS A 56 9.82 25.24 -2.14
C LYS A 56 10.03 26.40 -1.18
N GLN A 57 9.57 27.60 -1.55
CA GLN A 57 9.81 28.82 -0.78
C GLN A 57 8.78 29.04 0.33
N PHE A 58 7.51 28.72 0.07
CA PHE A 58 6.40 29.18 0.92
C PHE A 58 5.54 28.06 1.52
N SER A 59 5.70 26.81 1.07
CA SER A 59 4.92 25.71 1.64
C SER A 59 5.44 25.33 3.03
N ASP A 60 4.55 25.32 4.01
CA ASP A 60 4.81 24.88 5.38
C ASP A 60 4.85 23.34 5.49
N ASP A 61 4.46 22.61 4.44
CA ASP A 61 4.60 21.15 4.38
C ASP A 61 6.04 20.73 4.06
N LYS A 62 6.82 20.50 5.13
CA LYS A 62 8.23 20.09 5.04
C LYS A 62 8.45 18.77 4.28
N SER A 63 7.44 17.89 4.19
CA SER A 63 7.59 16.59 3.55
C SER A 63 7.60 16.67 2.01
N SER A 64 6.91 17.68 1.46
CA SER A 64 6.74 17.86 0.01
C SER A 64 7.37 19.14 -0.52
N ALA A 65 7.54 20.19 0.29
CA ALA A 65 8.06 21.49 -0.12
C ALA A 65 9.39 21.37 -0.89
N GLY A 66 10.35 20.60 -0.37
CA GLY A 66 11.65 20.39 -1.02
C GLY A 66 11.56 19.75 -2.41
N LYS A 67 10.49 19.00 -2.69
CA LYS A 67 10.19 18.37 -3.98
C LYS A 67 9.25 19.22 -4.86
N GLY A 68 9.14 20.53 -4.59
CA GLY A 68 8.21 21.40 -5.32
C GLY A 68 6.74 21.16 -4.94
N GLY A 69 6.49 20.66 -3.72
CA GLY A 69 5.15 20.34 -3.24
C GLY A 69 4.61 19.00 -3.72
N LEU A 70 5.38 18.22 -4.47
CA LEU A 70 4.93 16.96 -5.07
C LEU A 70 4.61 15.92 -3.99
N LEU A 71 3.40 15.35 -4.09
CA LEU A 71 2.92 14.26 -3.24
C LEU A 71 3.05 12.92 -3.98
N GLU A 72 3.13 11.83 -3.20
CA GLU A 72 3.00 10.49 -3.76
C GLU A 72 1.59 10.32 -4.37
N PRO A 73 1.45 9.58 -5.49
CA PRO A 73 0.15 9.33 -6.10
C PRO A 73 -0.82 8.72 -5.09
N PHE A 74 -2.08 9.17 -5.12
CA PHE A 74 -3.10 8.67 -4.21
C PHE A 74 -4.45 8.46 -4.88
N SER A 75 -5.19 7.50 -4.35
CA SER A 75 -6.58 7.18 -4.68
C SER A 75 -7.55 7.80 -3.66
N SER A 76 -8.82 7.90 -4.01
CA SER A 76 -9.83 8.44 -3.09
C SER A 76 -9.96 7.60 -1.80
N GLY A 77 -9.97 8.27 -0.66
CA GLY A 77 -10.02 7.68 0.68
C GLY A 77 -8.66 7.28 1.27
N GLN A 78 -7.55 7.65 0.62
CA GLN A 78 -6.20 7.41 1.14
C GLN A 78 -5.66 8.57 1.97
N LEU A 79 -6.17 9.79 1.77
CA LEU A 79 -5.76 10.96 2.54
C LEU A 79 -6.73 11.25 3.69
N SER A 80 -6.20 11.82 4.77
CA SER A 80 -6.98 12.18 5.95
C SER A 80 -7.86 13.43 5.78
N SER A 81 -7.74 14.16 4.66
CA SER A 81 -8.60 15.33 4.35
C SER A 81 -9.43 15.05 3.12
N THR A 82 -10.74 14.92 3.32
CA THR A 82 -11.72 14.74 2.25
C THR A 82 -11.77 15.96 1.34
N GLU A 83 -11.68 17.17 1.89
CA GLU A 83 -11.72 18.43 1.14
C GLU A 83 -10.53 18.54 0.20
N PHE A 84 -9.34 18.12 0.64
CA PHE A 84 -8.16 18.08 -0.21
C PHE A 84 -8.33 17.12 -1.38
N GLU A 85 -8.81 15.89 -1.11
CA GLU A 85 -9.09 14.93 -2.18
C GLU A 85 -10.11 15.50 -3.16
N GLU A 86 -11.19 16.12 -2.69
CA GLU A 86 -12.22 16.68 -3.57
C GLU A 86 -11.65 17.73 -4.52
N GLN A 87 -10.83 18.65 -4.03
CA GLN A 87 -10.18 19.66 -4.87
C GLN A 87 -9.18 19.05 -5.85
N ALA A 88 -8.37 18.09 -5.42
CA ALA A 88 -7.42 17.38 -6.28
C ALA A 88 -8.13 16.61 -7.41
N PHE A 89 -9.20 15.88 -7.09
CA PHE A 89 -9.96 15.12 -8.09
C PHE A 89 -10.87 15.99 -8.97
N ALA A 90 -11.23 17.20 -8.53
CA ALA A 90 -12.01 18.17 -9.31
C ALA A 90 -11.22 18.78 -10.47
N LEU A 91 -9.88 18.85 -10.36
CA LEU A 91 -9.02 19.28 -11.46
C LEU A 91 -9.15 18.32 -12.65
N LYS A 92 -9.38 18.90 -13.84
CA LYS A 92 -9.60 18.16 -15.09
C LYS A 92 -8.34 18.13 -15.94
N ASP A 93 -7.69 19.27 -16.06
CA ASP A 93 -6.58 19.46 -16.99
C ASP A 93 -5.24 19.31 -16.28
N VAL A 94 -4.34 18.51 -16.87
CA VAL A 94 -2.97 18.36 -16.38
C VAL A 94 -2.26 19.73 -16.47
N GLY A 95 -1.59 20.11 -15.39
CA GLY A 95 -0.95 21.41 -15.22
C GLY A 95 -1.85 22.48 -14.59
N ALA A 96 -3.17 22.27 -14.54
CA ALA A 96 -4.08 23.20 -13.86
C ALA A 96 -3.88 23.15 -12.33
N TYR A 97 -4.14 24.28 -11.68
CA TYR A 97 -4.12 24.41 -10.23
C TYR A 97 -5.45 24.97 -9.69
N SER A 98 -5.76 24.65 -8.44
CA SER A 98 -6.99 25.08 -7.76
C SER A 98 -6.92 26.54 -7.31
N GLN A 99 -8.07 27.10 -6.93
CA GLN A 99 -8.10 28.26 -6.04
C GLN A 99 -7.65 27.87 -4.62
N PRO A 100 -7.26 28.82 -3.76
CA PRO A 100 -6.98 28.54 -2.36
C PRO A 100 -8.21 27.96 -1.65
N PHE A 101 -8.03 26.88 -0.91
CA PHE A 101 -9.09 26.25 -0.12
C PHE A 101 -8.57 25.82 1.25
N LYS A 102 -9.48 25.69 2.22
CA LYS A 102 -9.15 25.38 3.61
C LYS A 102 -9.43 23.92 3.94
N THR A 103 -8.53 23.30 4.69
CA THR A 103 -8.71 21.98 5.32
C THR A 103 -8.46 22.10 6.83
N GLN A 104 -8.56 20.98 7.55
CA GLN A 104 -8.18 20.93 8.97
C GLN A 104 -6.69 21.21 9.24
N PHE A 105 -5.83 21.04 8.23
CA PHE A 105 -4.38 21.20 8.38
C PHE A 105 -3.93 22.64 8.07
N GLY A 106 -4.61 23.31 7.14
CA GLY A 106 -4.07 24.51 6.52
C GLY A 106 -4.95 25.06 5.42
N TRP A 107 -4.42 26.09 4.78
CA TRP A 107 -4.84 26.52 3.46
C TRP A 107 -3.97 25.86 2.40
N HIS A 108 -4.57 25.51 1.27
CA HIS A 108 -3.92 24.74 0.22
C HIS A 108 -4.21 25.31 -1.16
N ILE A 109 -3.23 25.16 -2.05
CA ILE A 109 -3.40 25.23 -3.51
C ILE A 109 -2.85 23.92 -4.06
N VAL A 110 -3.61 23.23 -4.90
CA VAL A 110 -3.20 21.95 -5.51
C VAL A 110 -3.02 22.10 -7.02
N LYS A 111 -1.98 21.48 -7.58
CA LYS A 111 -1.68 21.42 -9.03
C LYS A 111 -1.70 19.96 -9.49
N LEU A 112 -2.39 19.69 -10.59
CA LEU A 112 -2.51 18.34 -11.16
C LEU A 112 -1.34 18.02 -12.10
N TYR A 113 -0.70 16.88 -11.93
CA TYR A 113 0.32 16.37 -12.86
C TYR A 113 -0.16 15.17 -13.65
N GLU A 114 -0.81 14.21 -13.00
CA GLU A 114 -1.29 13.00 -13.67
C GLU A 114 -2.63 12.58 -13.09
N LYS A 115 -3.50 12.04 -13.95
CA LYS A 115 -4.82 11.52 -13.57
C LYS A 115 -5.02 10.17 -14.25
N ASN A 116 -4.92 9.11 -13.45
CA ASN A 116 -5.02 7.72 -13.90
C ASN A 116 -6.41 7.18 -13.56
N PRO A 117 -7.26 6.87 -14.55
CA PRO A 117 -8.56 6.25 -14.28
C PRO A 117 -8.38 4.84 -13.71
N VAL A 118 -9.43 4.34 -13.04
CA VAL A 118 -9.43 2.98 -12.49
C VAL A 118 -9.18 1.98 -13.63
N PRO A 119 -8.16 1.12 -13.53
CA PRO A 119 -7.91 0.09 -14.54
C PRO A 119 -9.07 -0.90 -14.62
N THR A 120 -9.21 -1.56 -15.77
CA THR A 120 -10.24 -2.60 -15.96
C THR A 120 -10.03 -3.75 -14.99
N ILE A 121 -11.12 -4.43 -14.62
CA ILE A 121 -11.08 -5.58 -13.70
C ILE A 121 -10.14 -6.69 -14.21
N GLU A 122 -10.05 -6.87 -15.52
CA GLU A 122 -9.15 -7.85 -16.14
C GLU A 122 -7.68 -7.57 -15.84
N LYS A 123 -7.27 -6.29 -15.87
CA LYS A 123 -5.91 -5.87 -15.54
C LYS A 123 -5.62 -5.99 -14.03
N LEU A 124 -6.63 -5.74 -13.19
CA LEU A 124 -6.48 -5.78 -11.73
C LEU A 124 -6.60 -7.20 -11.16
N LYS A 125 -7.23 -8.13 -11.88
CA LYS A 125 -7.55 -9.47 -11.38
C LYS A 125 -6.35 -10.21 -10.78
N PRO A 126 -5.16 -10.28 -11.41
CA PRO A 126 -4.02 -10.99 -10.83
C PRO A 126 -3.57 -10.39 -9.49
N GLU A 127 -3.56 -9.06 -9.39
CA GLU A 127 -3.18 -8.35 -8.17
C GLU A 127 -4.22 -8.55 -7.07
N LEU A 128 -5.51 -8.42 -7.41
CA LEU A 128 -6.62 -8.63 -6.48
C LEU A 128 -6.64 -10.07 -5.94
N GLU A 129 -6.44 -11.06 -6.80
CA GLU A 129 -6.32 -12.47 -6.38
C GLU A 129 -5.12 -12.66 -5.44
N SER A 130 -3.97 -12.06 -5.74
CA SER A 130 -2.82 -12.15 -4.85
C SER A 130 -3.08 -11.47 -3.50
N LYS A 131 -3.80 -10.34 -3.46
CA LYS A 131 -4.15 -9.65 -2.21
C LYS A 131 -5.12 -10.50 -1.38
N VAL A 132 -6.14 -11.07 -2.02
CA VAL A 132 -7.10 -11.97 -1.35
C VAL A 132 -6.40 -13.21 -0.80
N LYS A 133 -5.51 -13.86 -1.57
CA LYS A 133 -4.77 -15.05 -1.11
C LYS A 133 -3.88 -14.78 0.11
N ARG A 134 -3.31 -13.57 0.21
CA ARG A 134 -2.48 -13.16 1.35
C ARG A 134 -3.28 -12.66 2.54
N ASP A 135 -4.59 -12.42 2.39
CA ASP A 135 -5.42 -11.97 3.50
C ASP A 135 -5.52 -13.07 4.56
N SER A 136 -5.48 -12.67 5.82
CA SER A 136 -5.56 -13.54 7.01
C SER A 136 -6.76 -14.49 6.98
N ARG A 137 -7.87 -14.06 6.38
CA ARG A 137 -9.07 -14.90 6.23
C ARG A 137 -8.87 -16.05 5.24
N SER A 138 -8.07 -15.83 4.19
CA SER A 138 -7.72 -16.90 3.24
C SER A 138 -6.76 -17.91 3.85
N GLN A 139 -5.92 -17.50 4.81
CA GLN A 139 -5.11 -18.44 5.59
C GLN A 139 -5.99 -19.39 6.40
N LEU A 140 -7.01 -18.88 7.10
CA LEU A 140 -7.95 -19.71 7.86
C LEU A 140 -8.74 -20.69 6.97
N ILE A 141 -9.15 -20.24 5.78
CA ILE A 141 -9.82 -21.11 4.80
C ILE A 141 -8.86 -22.20 4.31
N ASN A 142 -7.62 -21.84 3.98
CA ASN A 142 -6.60 -22.80 3.57
C ASN A 142 -6.28 -23.80 4.69
N GLU A 143 -6.18 -23.34 5.94
CA GLU A 143 -5.95 -24.22 7.09
C GLU A 143 -7.11 -25.21 7.27
N SER A 144 -8.36 -24.73 7.23
CA SER A 144 -9.54 -25.61 7.29
C SER A 144 -9.55 -26.62 6.14
N LEU A 145 -9.27 -26.17 4.91
CA LEU A 145 -9.19 -27.04 3.74
C LEU A 145 -8.08 -28.08 3.90
N ILE A 146 -6.90 -27.69 4.39
CA ILE A 146 -5.79 -28.61 4.66
C ILE A 146 -6.20 -29.64 5.71
N GLN A 147 -6.87 -29.23 6.80
CA GLN A 147 -7.37 -30.15 7.82
C GLN A 147 -8.38 -31.14 7.25
N ASP A 148 -9.33 -30.67 6.43
CA ASP A 148 -10.32 -31.53 5.77
C ASP A 148 -9.64 -32.53 4.81
N LEU A 149 -8.64 -32.07 4.05
CA LEU A 149 -7.87 -32.94 3.14
C LEU A 149 -7.03 -33.96 3.93
N LYS A 150 -6.37 -33.54 5.01
CA LYS A 150 -5.63 -34.46 5.90
C LYS A 150 -6.55 -35.54 6.45
N LYS A 151 -7.74 -35.17 6.90
CA LYS A 151 -8.75 -36.11 7.39
C LYS A 151 -9.26 -37.04 6.28
N LYS A 152 -9.58 -36.49 5.11
CA LYS A 152 -10.10 -37.25 3.95
C LYS A 152 -9.09 -38.28 3.44
N TYR A 153 -7.81 -37.91 3.36
CA TYR A 153 -6.75 -38.78 2.85
C TYR A 153 -5.99 -39.53 3.94
N GLN A 154 -6.43 -39.43 5.21
CA GLN A 154 -5.84 -40.10 6.37
C GLN A 154 -4.32 -39.84 6.46
N VAL A 155 -3.94 -38.59 6.23
CA VAL A 155 -2.54 -38.16 6.23
C VAL A 155 -1.98 -38.29 7.65
N THR A 156 -1.00 -39.17 7.82
CA THR A 156 -0.25 -39.33 9.07
C THR A 156 1.02 -38.50 9.04
N GLU A 157 1.21 -37.64 10.03
CA GLU A 157 2.44 -36.86 10.22
C GLU A 157 3.11 -37.33 11.52
N ASP A 158 4.38 -37.75 11.46
CA ASP A 158 5.16 -38.03 12.66
C ASP A 158 5.94 -36.75 13.06
N PRO A 159 5.71 -36.17 14.25
CA PRO A 159 6.48 -35.03 14.75
C PRO A 159 8.00 -35.23 14.69
N LYS A 160 8.47 -36.47 14.79
CA LYS A 160 9.91 -36.82 14.72
C LYS A 160 10.51 -36.56 13.35
N ASP A 161 9.73 -36.66 12.28
CA ASP A 161 10.21 -36.39 10.93
C ASP A 161 10.51 -34.90 10.77
N LEU A 162 9.64 -34.03 11.29
CA LEU A 162 9.87 -32.59 11.30
C LEU A 162 11.10 -32.20 12.13
N GLU A 163 11.30 -32.83 13.29
CA GLU A 163 12.50 -32.61 14.11
C GLU A 163 13.78 -33.03 13.38
N TYR A 164 13.75 -34.16 12.66
CA TYR A 164 14.86 -34.60 11.84
C TYR A 164 15.23 -33.59 10.75
N PHE A 165 14.25 -33.12 9.95
CA PHE A 165 14.51 -32.13 8.90
C PHE A 165 15.06 -30.81 9.47
N LYS A 166 14.56 -30.38 10.65
CA LYS A 166 15.11 -29.21 11.35
C LYS A 166 16.56 -29.43 11.80
N SER A 167 16.92 -30.65 12.20
CA SER A 167 18.28 -30.97 12.67
C SER A 167 19.33 -30.94 11.56
N ILE A 168 18.95 -31.31 10.33
CA ILE A 168 19.88 -31.34 9.19
C ILE A 168 20.05 -29.98 8.53
N ILE A 169 19.10 -29.06 8.68
CA ILE A 169 19.18 -27.69 8.16
C ILE A 169 20.03 -26.84 9.11
N THR A 170 21.29 -26.58 8.73
CA THR A 170 22.22 -25.76 9.51
C THR A 170 22.16 -24.28 9.11
N ARG A 171 22.94 -23.42 9.80
CA ARG A 171 23.09 -22.00 9.43
C ARG A 171 23.63 -21.79 8.01
N ASP A 172 24.26 -22.80 7.43
CA ASP A 172 24.81 -22.76 6.07
C ASP A 172 23.71 -22.66 5.00
N TYR A 173 22.46 -23.04 5.35
CA TYR A 173 21.30 -22.88 4.48
C TYR A 173 21.06 -21.42 4.14
N TYR A 174 21.11 -20.54 5.14
CA TYR A 174 20.97 -19.09 4.95
C TYR A 174 22.15 -18.45 4.20
N LYS A 175 23.29 -19.16 4.12
CA LYS A 175 24.48 -18.74 3.37
C LYS A 175 24.55 -19.34 1.96
N LYS A 176 23.52 -20.09 1.53
CA LYS A 176 23.46 -20.81 0.24
C LYS A 176 24.62 -21.81 0.02
N SER A 177 25.22 -22.31 1.11
CA SER A 177 26.35 -23.26 1.07
C SER A 177 26.03 -24.59 1.74
N TRP A 178 24.77 -24.81 2.11
CA TRP A 178 24.31 -26.07 2.70
C TRP A 178 24.34 -27.20 1.67
N GLN A 179 24.72 -28.39 2.13
CA GLN A 179 24.69 -29.62 1.35
C GLN A 179 23.93 -30.69 2.14
N LEU A 180 23.26 -31.57 1.40
CA LEU A 180 22.55 -32.72 1.97
C LEU A 180 23.55 -33.60 2.75
N PRO A 181 23.26 -33.97 4.02
CA PRO A 181 24.13 -34.84 4.78
C PRO A 181 24.34 -36.20 4.10
N SER A 182 25.56 -36.74 4.18
CA SER A 182 25.90 -38.03 3.58
C SER A 182 25.15 -39.22 4.18
N ASN A 183 24.62 -39.08 5.40
CA ASN A 183 23.81 -40.07 6.10
C ASN A 183 22.29 -39.87 5.90
N PHE A 184 21.89 -39.08 4.90
CA PHE A 184 20.48 -38.86 4.59
C PHE A 184 19.82 -40.17 4.12
N ASN A 185 18.76 -40.58 4.81
CA ASN A 185 17.99 -41.76 4.45
C ASN A 185 16.84 -41.37 3.51
N SER A 186 17.10 -41.37 2.20
CA SER A 186 16.13 -40.99 1.16
C SER A 186 14.94 -41.94 1.05
N GLU A 187 15.09 -43.21 1.45
CA GLU A 187 14.05 -44.23 1.35
C GLU A 187 13.07 -44.21 2.54
N LYS A 188 13.41 -43.48 3.63
CA LYS A 188 12.55 -43.40 4.81
C LYS A 188 11.17 -42.82 4.42
N PRO A 189 10.06 -43.52 4.74
CA PRO A 189 8.71 -42.99 4.49
C PRO A 189 8.47 -41.70 5.28
N LEU A 190 7.90 -40.69 4.62
CA LEU A 190 7.52 -39.41 5.24
C LEU A 190 6.01 -39.30 5.42
N VAL A 191 5.27 -39.47 4.33
CA VAL A 191 3.82 -39.26 4.33
C VAL A 191 3.13 -40.20 3.36
N LYS A 192 1.98 -40.71 3.76
CA LYS A 192 1.10 -41.50 2.91
C LYS A 192 -0.17 -40.71 2.64
N ILE A 193 -0.53 -40.57 1.37
CA ILE A 193 -1.73 -39.88 0.90
C ILE A 193 -2.53 -40.86 0.05
N GLY A 194 -3.56 -41.47 0.63
CA GLY A 194 -4.27 -42.59 -0.01
C GLY A 194 -3.32 -43.76 -0.28
N ASP A 195 -3.20 -44.18 -1.55
CA ASP A 195 -2.33 -45.29 -1.95
C ASP A 195 -0.89 -44.87 -2.27
N LYS A 196 -0.61 -43.55 -2.33
CA LYS A 196 0.72 -43.05 -2.64
C LYS A 196 1.53 -42.83 -1.37
N GLN A 197 2.69 -43.47 -1.30
CA GLN A 197 3.68 -43.25 -0.25
C GLN A 197 4.79 -42.33 -0.79
N LEU A 198 5.11 -41.28 -0.04
CA LEU A 198 6.22 -40.38 -0.31
C LEU A 198 7.32 -40.59 0.74
N SER A 199 8.57 -40.62 0.30
CA SER A 199 9.73 -40.78 1.16
C SER A 199 10.49 -39.46 1.33
N TYR A 200 11.52 -39.49 2.17
CA TYR A 200 12.39 -38.34 2.41
C TYR A 200 13.04 -37.83 1.14
N GLY A 201 13.42 -38.71 0.21
CA GLY A 201 14.05 -38.36 -1.06
C GLY A 201 13.13 -37.66 -2.07
N ASP A 202 11.81 -37.63 -1.83
CA ASP A 202 10.86 -36.91 -2.68
C ASP A 202 10.82 -35.39 -2.39
N PHE A 203 11.51 -34.91 -1.34
CA PHE A 203 11.51 -33.52 -0.85
C PHE A 203 12.94 -32.98 -0.66
#